data_AF-A0A2I1FUU5-F1
#
_entry.id   AF-A0A2I1FUU5-F1
#
_cell.length_a   1.000
_cell.length_b   1.000
_cell.length_c   1.000
_cell.angle_alpha   90.00
_cell.angle_beta   90.00
_cell.angle_gamma   90.00
#
_symmetry.space_group_name_H-M   'P 1'
#
loop_
_entity.id
_entity.type
_entity.pdbx_description
1 polymer ?
#
loop_
_entity_poly.entity_id
_entity_poly.type
_entity_poly.pdbx_seq_one_letter_code
_entity_poly.pdbx_strand_id
1 'polypeptide(L)'
;MWNDATTQMGMQFGRSAMMAGSEYVEKNINRYVNYPALKYYFKVNNSYVAHKIRLLLFPWRHRPWSRLVKRSEQNGQMEGYKPPRDDINSPDLYIPVMALVTYVLLTGIVAGTEHKFHPRDLGVNATTAFFLMILELAFIKGGCYLLNITSETSILDVLAYSGYKFIGVIITLLVSLIAPFWIVLATFIYTVAANGFFLLRSLKYVVLPDTTTTNTVNIPQRQRRIHFLFLVAALQFVFMYFLIK
;
A
#
# COMPACT_ATOMS: atom_id res chain seq x y z
N MET A 1 -26.66 -44.26 24.87
CA MET A 1 -27.45 -43.11 24.37
C MET A 1 -27.12 -41.77 25.04
N TRP A 2 -26.22 -41.68 26.02
CA TRP A 2 -25.93 -40.43 26.76
C TRP A 2 -24.91 -39.47 26.13
N ASN A 3 -24.21 -39.87 25.06
CA ASN A 3 -23.12 -39.07 24.47
C ASN A 3 -23.64 -37.95 23.54
N ASP A 4 -24.85 -38.09 23.01
CA ASP A 4 -25.36 -37.23 21.92
C ASP A 4 -25.89 -35.87 22.43
N ALA A 5 -26.57 -35.87 23.58
CA ALA A 5 -27.11 -34.66 24.21
C ALA A 5 -26.00 -33.72 24.75
N THR A 6 -24.96 -34.30 25.36
CA THR A 6 -23.80 -33.52 25.86
C THR A 6 -22.96 -32.97 24.71
N THR A 7 -22.87 -33.68 23.59
CA THR A 7 -22.17 -33.21 22.38
C THR A 7 -22.96 -32.10 21.67
N GLN A 8 -24.30 -32.18 21.60
CA GLN A 8 -25.13 -31.09 21.10
C GLN A 8 -25.07 -29.84 21.98
N MET A 9 -25.14 -29.99 23.31
CA MET A 9 -24.95 -28.86 24.23
C MET A 9 -23.55 -28.28 24.11
N GLY A 10 -22.50 -29.11 24.03
CA GLY A 10 -21.12 -28.67 23.82
C GLY A 10 -20.93 -27.91 22.50
N MET A 11 -21.56 -28.34 21.41
CA MET A 11 -21.56 -27.62 20.13
C MET A 11 -22.34 -26.30 20.19
N GLN A 12 -23.46 -26.25 20.92
CA GLN A 12 -24.26 -25.04 21.09
C GLN A 12 -23.52 -24.00 21.95
N PHE A 13 -22.90 -24.43 23.05
CA PHE A 13 -22.01 -23.61 23.88
C PHE A 13 -20.75 -23.17 23.12
N GLY A 14 -20.16 -24.06 22.32
CA GLY A 14 -19.02 -23.72 21.46
C GLY A 14 -19.38 -22.66 20.42
N ARG A 15 -20.56 -22.78 19.78
CA ARG A 15 -21.08 -21.77 18.84
C ARG A 15 -21.40 -20.45 19.54
N SER A 16 -22.04 -20.46 20.71
CA SER A 16 -22.40 -19.23 21.43
C SER A 16 -21.17 -18.52 21.99
N ALA A 17 -20.18 -19.25 22.52
CA ALA A 17 -18.91 -18.69 22.97
C ALA A 17 -18.09 -18.12 21.81
N MET A 18 -18.08 -18.79 20.65
CA MET A 18 -17.43 -18.29 19.44
C MET A 18 -18.12 -17.04 18.89
N MET A 19 -19.46 -17.00 18.90
CA MET A 19 -20.22 -15.81 18.50
C MET A 19 -19.97 -14.65 19.47
N ALA A 20 -20.09 -14.88 20.78
CA ALA A 20 -19.83 -13.86 21.80
C ALA A 20 -18.39 -13.34 21.75
N GLY A 21 -17.42 -14.23 21.49
CA GLY A 21 -16.02 -13.87 21.27
C GLY A 21 -15.84 -13.04 20.00
N SER A 22 -16.47 -13.43 18.90
CA SER A 22 -16.42 -12.66 17.64
C SER A 22 -17.05 -11.27 17.78
N GLU A 23 -18.17 -11.15 18.49
CA GLU A 23 -18.87 -9.90 18.73
C GLU A 23 -18.09 -8.99 19.68
N TYR A 24 -17.44 -9.55 20.71
CA TYR A 24 -16.56 -8.80 21.60
C TYR A 24 -15.32 -8.25 20.88
N VAL A 25 -14.69 -9.07 20.03
CA VAL A 25 -13.56 -8.66 19.20
C VAL A 25 -14.01 -7.60 18.20
N GLU A 26 -15.14 -7.80 17.54
CA GLU A 26 -15.68 -6.84 16.57
C GLU A 26 -15.99 -5.50 17.25
N LYS A 27 -16.65 -5.50 18.42
CA LYS A 27 -16.98 -4.27 19.14
C LYS A 27 -15.76 -3.50 19.67
N ASN A 28 -14.72 -4.20 20.14
CA ASN A 28 -13.53 -3.56 20.68
C ASN A 28 -12.50 -3.19 19.60
N ILE A 29 -12.29 -4.03 18.59
CA ILE A 29 -11.40 -3.71 17.47
C ILE A 29 -12.01 -2.62 16.61
N ASN A 30 -13.31 -2.69 16.26
CA ASN A 30 -13.98 -1.68 15.44
C ASN A 30 -14.00 -0.29 16.09
N ARG A 31 -13.80 -0.19 17.41
CA ARG A 31 -13.64 1.08 18.13
C ARG A 31 -12.33 1.80 17.79
N TYR A 32 -11.27 1.07 17.46
CA TYR A 32 -9.94 1.64 17.16
C TYR A 32 -9.53 1.48 15.69
N VAL A 33 -9.94 0.40 15.04
CA VAL A 33 -9.62 0.05 13.65
C VAL A 33 -10.85 -0.57 13.00
N ASN A 34 -11.37 0.04 11.93
CA ASN A 34 -12.48 -0.52 11.17
C ASN A 34 -12.04 -1.86 10.51
N TYR A 35 -12.31 -2.96 11.19
CA TYR A 35 -11.90 -4.31 10.80
C TYR A 35 -12.44 -4.71 9.41
N PRO A 36 -13.71 -4.44 9.06
CA PRO A 36 -14.21 -4.62 7.69
C PRO A 36 -13.41 -3.86 6.62
N ALA A 37 -13.02 -2.61 6.91
CA ALA A 37 -12.20 -1.83 5.99
C ALA A 37 -10.80 -2.43 5.85
N LEU A 38 -10.16 -2.86 6.94
CA LEU A 38 -8.84 -3.50 6.86
C LEU A 38 -8.90 -4.80 6.07
N LYS A 39 -9.90 -5.65 6.32
CA LYS A 39 -10.12 -6.91 5.60
C LYS A 39 -10.24 -6.71 4.09
N TYR A 40 -10.80 -5.58 3.65
CA TYR A 40 -10.88 -5.24 2.23
C TYR A 40 -9.49 -5.12 1.58
N TYR A 41 -8.51 -4.47 2.22
CA TYR A 41 -7.15 -4.27 1.69
C TYR A 41 -6.31 -5.55 1.64
N PHE A 42 -6.67 -6.57 2.41
CA PHE A 42 -5.99 -7.87 2.45
C PHE A 42 -6.68 -8.94 1.58
N LYS A 43 -7.76 -8.61 0.85
CA LYS A 43 -8.40 -9.53 -0.11
C LYS A 43 -7.58 -9.65 -1.38
N VAL A 44 -6.48 -10.40 -1.31
CA VAL A 44 -5.48 -10.54 -2.36
C VAL A 44 -5.31 -12.02 -2.77
N ASN A 45 -5.06 -12.26 -4.06
CA ASN A 45 -4.73 -13.59 -4.60
C ASN A 45 -3.28 -13.63 -5.11
N ASN A 46 -2.66 -14.81 -5.19
CA ASN A 46 -1.28 -14.95 -5.70
C ASN A 46 -1.11 -14.41 -7.13
N SER A 47 -2.08 -14.67 -8.02
CA SER A 47 -2.08 -14.11 -9.37
C SER A 47 -2.10 -12.58 -9.34
N TYR A 48 -2.91 -11.97 -8.46
CA TYR A 48 -2.91 -10.52 -8.29
C TYR A 48 -1.53 -10.00 -7.88
N VAL A 49 -0.88 -10.64 -6.89
CA VAL A 49 0.45 -10.20 -6.40
C VAL A 49 1.46 -10.18 -7.54
N ALA A 50 1.53 -11.25 -8.33
CA ALA A 50 2.44 -11.33 -9.47
C ALA A 50 2.17 -10.23 -10.51
N HIS A 51 0.91 -9.99 -10.85
CA HIS A 51 0.55 -8.94 -11.79
C HIS A 51 0.82 -7.54 -11.22
N LYS A 52 0.58 -7.33 -9.93
CA LYS A 52 0.81 -6.06 -9.24
C LYS A 52 2.30 -5.74 -9.14
N ILE A 53 3.14 -6.71 -8.80
CA ILE A 53 4.61 -6.55 -8.83
C ILE A 53 5.06 -6.19 -10.24
N ARG A 54 4.59 -6.91 -11.27
CA ARG A 54 4.91 -6.57 -12.67
C ARG A 54 4.50 -5.14 -13.03
N LEU A 55 3.35 -4.68 -12.56
CA LEU A 55 2.87 -3.32 -12.77
C LEU A 55 3.74 -2.28 -12.04
N LEU A 56 4.20 -2.57 -10.84
CA LEU A 56 5.10 -1.69 -10.08
C LEU A 56 6.48 -1.56 -10.73
N LEU A 57 6.97 -2.62 -11.39
CA LEU A 57 8.24 -2.61 -12.11
C LEU A 57 8.16 -2.04 -13.53
N PHE A 58 7.02 -2.19 -14.17
CA PHE A 58 6.80 -1.73 -15.54
C PHE A 58 5.52 -0.90 -15.67
N PRO A 59 5.40 0.22 -14.92
CA PRO A 59 4.15 0.97 -14.87
C PRO A 59 3.85 1.64 -16.22
N TRP A 60 4.86 1.96 -17.03
CA TRP A 60 4.71 2.51 -18.39
C TRP A 60 3.82 1.66 -19.32
N ARG A 61 3.82 0.34 -19.13
CA ARG A 61 3.06 -0.59 -19.98
C ARG A 61 1.60 -0.74 -19.55
N HIS A 62 1.23 -0.24 -18.36
CA HIS A 62 -0.09 -0.43 -17.79
C HIS A 62 -1.12 0.56 -18.34
N ARG A 63 -2.27 0.04 -18.77
CA ARG A 63 -3.49 0.77 -19.17
C ARG A 63 -4.68 -0.18 -18.98
N PRO A 64 -5.86 0.27 -18.49
CA PRO A 64 -6.20 1.59 -17.94
C PRO A 64 -5.83 1.74 -16.44
N TRP A 65 -5.70 2.99 -15.97
CA TRP A 65 -5.35 3.32 -14.57
C TRP A 65 -6.56 3.66 -13.69
N SER A 66 -7.76 3.69 -14.27
CA SER A 66 -9.00 3.94 -13.55
C SER A 66 -9.37 2.74 -12.67
N ARG A 67 -9.83 3.01 -11.45
CA ARG A 67 -10.36 1.97 -10.56
C ARG A 67 -11.72 1.48 -11.05
N LEU A 68 -11.99 0.19 -10.86
CA LEU A 68 -13.27 -0.40 -11.19
C LEU A 68 -14.27 -0.17 -10.06
N VAL A 69 -15.44 0.33 -10.43
CA VAL A 69 -16.55 0.57 -9.50
C VAL A 69 -17.30 -0.73 -9.26
N LYS A 70 -17.61 -1.04 -8.00
CA LYS A 70 -18.58 -2.05 -7.60
C LYS A 70 -19.97 -1.42 -7.63
N ARG A 71 -20.84 -1.97 -8.47
CA ARG A 71 -22.26 -1.59 -8.56
C ARG A 71 -23.10 -2.64 -7.83
N SER A 72 -24.14 -2.20 -7.12
CA SER A 72 -25.08 -3.07 -6.44
C SER A 72 -25.83 -3.95 -7.45
N GLU A 73 -25.95 -5.25 -7.19
CA GLU A 73 -26.70 -6.16 -8.07
C GLU A 73 -28.22 -5.92 -7.99
N GLN A 74 -28.73 -5.35 -6.89
CA GLN A 74 -30.16 -5.07 -6.74
C GLN A 74 -30.59 -3.77 -7.41
N ASN A 75 -29.82 -2.68 -7.30
CA ASN A 75 -30.25 -1.34 -7.73
C ASN A 75 -29.32 -0.67 -8.76
N GLY A 76 -28.22 -1.31 -9.18
CA GLY A 76 -27.23 -0.73 -10.10
C GLY A 76 -26.47 0.49 -9.57
N GLN A 77 -26.78 0.94 -8.34
CA GLN A 77 -26.15 2.08 -7.68
C GLN A 77 -24.68 1.78 -7.33
N MET A 78 -23.86 2.84 -7.34
CA MET A 78 -22.43 2.75 -7.01
C MET A 78 -22.25 2.52 -5.50
N GLU A 79 -21.84 1.31 -5.11
CA GLU A 79 -21.59 0.95 -3.71
C GLU A 79 -20.16 1.24 -3.26
N GLY A 80 -19.22 1.35 -4.21
CA GLY A 80 -17.81 1.63 -3.91
C GLY A 80 -16.87 1.12 -4.98
N TYR A 81 -15.61 0.86 -4.64
CA TYR A 81 -14.61 0.31 -5.55
C TYR A 81 -14.44 -1.20 -5.37
N LYS A 82 -14.06 -1.91 -6.44
CA LYS A 82 -13.75 -3.34 -6.38
C LYS A 82 -12.48 -3.61 -5.55
N PRO A 83 -12.43 -4.73 -4.79
CA PRO A 83 -11.29 -5.09 -3.96
C PRO A 83 -10.04 -5.47 -4.79
N PRO A 84 -8.84 -5.52 -4.17
CA PRO A 84 -7.58 -5.92 -4.80
C PRO A 84 -7.68 -7.15 -5.69
N ARG A 85 -8.32 -8.22 -5.22
CA ARG A 85 -8.55 -9.44 -6.00
C ARG A 85 -9.12 -9.20 -7.40
N ASP A 86 -10.03 -8.24 -7.57
CA ASP A 86 -10.80 -8.04 -8.80
C ASP A 86 -10.39 -6.77 -9.58
N ASP A 87 -9.57 -5.90 -8.98
CA ASP A 87 -9.05 -4.68 -9.61
C ASP A 87 -7.58 -4.44 -9.28
N ILE A 88 -6.73 -4.56 -10.30
CA ILE A 88 -5.28 -4.35 -10.18
C ILE A 88 -4.89 -2.91 -9.78
N ASN A 89 -5.74 -1.93 -10.07
CA ASN A 89 -5.49 -0.53 -9.70
C ASN A 89 -5.87 -0.24 -8.25
N SER A 90 -6.62 -1.13 -7.59
CA SER A 90 -7.02 -0.89 -6.21
C SER A 90 -5.83 -1.06 -5.24
N PRO A 91 -5.75 -0.24 -4.18
CA PRO A 91 -4.67 -0.32 -3.21
C PRO A 91 -4.81 -1.55 -2.30
N ASP A 92 -3.70 -2.19 -2.00
CA ASP A 92 -3.58 -3.30 -1.06
C ASP A 92 -2.53 -3.01 0.01
N LEU A 93 -2.73 -3.58 1.21
CA LEU A 93 -1.75 -3.48 2.31
C LEU A 93 -0.91 -4.75 2.46
N TYR A 94 -1.27 -5.81 1.75
CA TYR A 94 -0.52 -7.07 1.79
C TYR A 94 0.89 -6.91 1.20
N ILE A 95 1.02 -6.36 -0.01
CA ILE A 95 2.31 -6.20 -0.66
C ILE A 95 3.23 -5.24 0.12
N PRO A 96 2.79 -4.04 0.55
CA PRO A 96 3.60 -3.15 1.38
C PRO A 96 4.15 -3.81 2.65
N VAL A 97 3.31 -4.54 3.39
CA VAL A 97 3.72 -5.19 4.65
C VAL A 97 4.75 -6.29 4.37
N MET A 98 4.47 -7.15 3.39
CA MET A 98 5.40 -8.22 3.02
C MET A 98 6.73 -7.67 2.46
N ALA A 99 6.66 -6.60 1.67
CA ALA A 99 7.84 -5.93 1.13
C ALA A 99 8.67 -5.26 2.23
N LEU A 100 8.05 -4.65 3.24
CA LEU A 100 8.78 -4.08 4.38
C LEU A 100 9.57 -5.16 5.15
N VAL A 101 8.93 -6.29 5.46
CA VAL A 101 9.60 -7.41 6.15
C VAL A 101 10.75 -7.95 5.29
N THR A 102 10.50 -8.15 4.00
CA THR A 102 11.51 -8.64 3.04
C THR A 102 12.68 -7.68 2.92
N TYR A 103 12.43 -6.37 2.89
CA TYR A 103 13.45 -5.34 2.87
C TYR A 103 14.35 -5.43 4.12
N VAL A 104 13.77 -5.48 5.32
CA VAL A 104 14.55 -5.57 6.58
C VAL A 104 15.44 -6.81 6.57
N LEU A 105 14.89 -7.97 6.19
CA LEU A 105 15.66 -9.21 6.09
C LEU A 105 16.79 -9.11 5.05
N LEU A 106 16.50 -8.53 3.89
CA LEU A 106 17.47 -8.42 2.80
C LEU A 106 18.62 -7.47 3.15
N THR A 107 18.37 -6.36 3.83
CA THR A 107 19.45 -5.51 4.35
C THR A 107 20.38 -6.26 5.30
N GLY A 108 19.83 -7.18 6.11
CA GLY A 108 20.62 -8.09 6.94
C GLY A 108 21.47 -9.05 6.13
N ILE A 109 20.92 -9.63 5.06
CA ILE A 109 21.68 -10.51 4.16
C ILE A 109 22.83 -9.75 3.50
N VAL A 110 22.58 -8.55 2.97
CA VAL A 110 23.62 -7.70 2.35
C VAL A 110 24.74 -7.39 3.36
N ALA A 111 24.39 -6.95 4.58
CA ALA A 111 25.38 -6.71 5.63
C ALA A 111 26.16 -7.98 6.03
N GLY A 112 25.51 -9.15 5.99
CA GLY A 112 26.12 -10.46 6.20
C GLY A 112 27.16 -10.82 5.14
N THR A 113 26.89 -10.51 3.87
CA THR A 113 27.86 -10.74 2.78
C THR A 113 29.12 -9.88 2.89
N GLU A 114 29.02 -8.72 3.54
CA GLU A 114 30.17 -7.85 3.82
C GLU A 114 30.90 -8.18 5.13
N HIS A 115 30.50 -9.23 5.85
CA HIS A 115 30.99 -9.58 7.20
C HIS A 115 30.82 -8.47 8.26
N LYS A 116 29.88 -7.52 8.04
CA LYS A 116 29.61 -6.39 8.95
C LYS A 116 28.28 -6.52 9.69
N PHE A 117 27.65 -7.67 9.63
CA PHE A 117 26.33 -7.87 10.19
C PHE A 117 26.31 -7.64 11.71
N HIS A 118 25.53 -6.66 12.15
CA HIS A 118 25.12 -6.52 13.54
C HIS A 118 23.59 -6.58 13.64
N PRO A 119 23.01 -7.33 14.61
CA PRO A 119 21.56 -7.40 14.77
C PRO A 119 20.89 -6.03 14.98
N ARG A 120 21.66 -5.04 15.48
CA ARG A 120 21.22 -3.66 15.66
C ARG A 120 20.85 -3.00 14.33
N ASP A 121 21.53 -3.34 13.24
CA ASP A 121 21.33 -2.70 11.94
C ASP A 121 19.95 -3.02 11.36
N LEU A 122 19.42 -4.22 11.61
CA LEU A 122 18.06 -4.58 11.22
C LEU A 122 17.02 -3.71 11.93
N GLY A 123 17.22 -3.50 13.24
CA GLY A 123 16.36 -2.64 14.04
C GLY A 123 16.40 -1.20 13.54
N VAL A 124 17.60 -0.66 13.29
CA VAL A 124 17.78 0.70 12.76
C VAL A 124 17.15 0.87 11.38
N ASN A 125 17.35 -0.10 10.47
CA ASN A 125 16.77 -0.06 9.13
C ASN A 125 15.24 -0.16 9.17
N ALA A 126 14.70 -1.01 10.04
CA ALA A 126 13.25 -1.12 10.24
C ALA A 126 12.67 0.18 10.80
N THR A 127 13.25 0.74 11.87
CA THR A 127 12.78 2.00 12.46
C THR A 127 12.92 3.17 11.49
N THR A 128 14.01 3.26 10.73
CA THR A 128 14.19 4.27 9.68
C THR A 128 13.12 4.13 8.60
N ALA A 129 12.83 2.91 8.15
CA ALA A 129 11.78 2.67 7.15
C ALA A 129 10.39 3.06 7.65
N PHE A 130 10.04 2.70 8.89
CA PHE A 130 8.79 3.13 9.52
C PHE A 130 8.71 4.64 9.67
N PHE A 131 9.79 5.29 10.12
CA PHE A 131 9.85 6.74 10.27
C PHE A 131 9.67 7.47 8.93
N LEU A 132 10.37 7.04 7.88
CA LEU A 132 10.24 7.61 6.54
C LEU A 132 8.81 7.41 5.97
N MET A 133 8.18 6.28 6.26
CA MET A 133 6.80 6.01 5.85
C MET A 133 5.79 6.94 6.56
N ILE A 134 5.96 7.17 7.87
CA ILE A 134 5.12 8.11 8.62
C ILE A 134 5.34 9.55 8.13
N LEU A 135 6.59 9.95 7.91
CA LEU A 135 6.93 11.29 7.42
C LEU A 135 6.32 11.52 6.04
N GLU A 136 6.39 10.54 5.15
CA GLU A 136 5.76 10.62 3.83
C GLU A 136 4.23 10.70 3.93
N LEU A 137 3.61 9.91 4.81
CA LEU A 137 2.17 9.97 5.03
C LEU A 137 1.73 11.35 5.52
N ALA A 138 2.45 11.91 6.49
CA ALA A 138 2.21 13.25 7.01
C ALA A 138 2.38 14.30 5.90
N PHE A 139 3.40 14.16 5.05
CA PHE A 139 3.63 15.05 3.92
C PHE A 139 2.48 15.01 2.91
N ILE A 140 2.04 13.81 2.49
CA ILE A 140 0.96 13.66 1.51
C ILE A 140 -0.38 14.15 2.08
N LYS A 141 -0.72 13.76 3.32
CA LYS A 141 -1.98 14.18 3.97
C LYS A 141 -1.99 15.68 4.29
N GLY A 142 -0.87 16.21 4.78
CA GLY A 142 -0.70 17.65 4.99
C GLY A 142 -0.84 18.44 3.69
N GLY A 143 -0.23 17.97 2.61
CA GLY A 143 -0.39 18.58 1.29
C GLY A 143 -1.83 18.52 0.75
N CYS A 144 -2.52 17.39 0.96
CA CYS A 144 -3.94 17.27 0.60
C CYS A 144 -4.84 18.23 1.39
N TYR A 145 -4.54 18.40 2.68
CA TYR A 145 -5.23 19.34 3.56
C TYR A 145 -5.00 20.80 3.12
N LEU A 146 -3.73 21.19 2.86
CA LEU A 146 -3.38 22.55 2.41
C LEU A 146 -3.98 22.91 1.05
N LEU A 147 -4.16 21.93 0.16
CA LEU A 147 -4.75 22.12 -1.18
C LEU A 147 -6.28 21.99 -1.19
N ASN A 148 -6.89 21.81 -0.01
CA ASN A 148 -8.33 21.62 0.19
C ASN A 148 -8.91 20.58 -0.79
N ILE A 149 -8.27 19.42 -0.85
CA ILE A 149 -8.74 18.30 -1.66
C ILE A 149 -9.80 17.56 -0.84
N THR A 150 -11.07 17.73 -1.24
CA THR A 150 -12.24 17.12 -0.60
C THR A 150 -12.37 15.62 -0.88
N SER A 151 -11.45 15.01 -1.64
CA SER A 151 -11.48 13.57 -1.87
C SER A 151 -11.26 12.84 -0.54
N GLU A 152 -12.28 12.09 -0.10
CA GLU A 152 -12.21 11.20 1.07
C GLU A 152 -11.24 10.05 0.81
N THR A 153 -9.96 10.35 0.88
CA THR A 153 -8.90 9.36 0.76
C THR A 153 -8.72 8.70 2.10
N SER A 154 -8.81 7.36 2.15
CA SER A 154 -8.45 6.68 3.37
C SER A 154 -6.95 6.89 3.63
N ILE A 155 -6.56 7.03 4.91
CA ILE A 155 -5.12 6.99 5.28
C ILE A 155 -4.50 5.68 4.80
N LEU A 156 -5.30 4.59 4.79
CA LEU A 156 -4.89 3.26 4.34
C LEU A 156 -4.56 3.22 2.84
N ASP A 157 -5.29 3.98 2.00
CA ASP A 157 -4.99 4.08 0.57
C ASP A 157 -3.62 4.73 0.34
N VAL A 158 -3.35 5.85 1.03
CA VAL A 158 -2.08 6.57 0.91
C VAL A 158 -0.92 5.73 1.43
N LEU A 159 -1.13 5.03 2.55
CA LEU A 159 -0.17 4.10 3.12
C LEU A 159 0.16 2.96 2.17
N ALA A 160 -0.87 2.36 1.53
CA ALA A 160 -0.67 1.33 0.52
C ALA A 160 0.18 1.84 -0.65
N TYR A 161 -0.15 3.02 -1.20
CA TYR A 161 0.61 3.60 -2.32
C TYR A 161 2.06 3.94 -1.96
N SER A 162 2.30 4.55 -0.79
CA SER A 162 3.64 4.87 -0.29
C SER A 162 4.49 3.61 -0.07
N GLY A 163 3.88 2.53 0.41
CA GLY A 163 4.58 1.29 0.73
C GLY A 163 5.08 0.49 -0.47
N TYR A 164 4.56 0.71 -1.69
CA TYR A 164 5.03 -0.06 -2.85
C TYR A 164 6.49 0.24 -3.25
N LYS A 165 7.07 1.35 -2.79
CA LYS A 165 8.48 1.71 -3.03
C LYS A 165 9.46 0.64 -2.57
N PHE A 166 9.10 -0.13 -1.52
CA PHE A 166 9.94 -1.19 -0.99
C PHE A 166 10.26 -2.27 -2.04
N ILE A 167 9.37 -2.51 -3.01
CA ILE A 167 9.65 -3.46 -4.11
C ILE A 167 10.83 -2.98 -4.97
N GLY A 168 10.86 -1.69 -5.30
CA GLY A 168 11.97 -1.11 -6.06
C GLY A 168 13.29 -1.15 -5.28
N VAL A 169 13.24 -0.88 -3.98
CA VAL A 169 14.39 -0.98 -3.08
C VAL A 169 14.89 -2.43 -2.99
N ILE A 170 14.01 -3.41 -2.79
CA ILE A 170 14.36 -4.83 -2.73
C ILE A 170 15.09 -5.28 -3.99
N ILE A 171 14.61 -4.91 -5.17
CA ILE A 171 15.26 -5.30 -6.44
C ILE A 171 16.64 -4.66 -6.55
N THR A 172 16.78 -3.41 -6.15
CA THR A 172 18.08 -2.74 -6.16
C THR A 172 19.08 -3.44 -5.22
N LEU A 173 18.63 -3.86 -4.03
CA LEU A 173 19.44 -4.63 -3.08
C LEU A 173 19.77 -6.04 -3.59
N LEU A 174 18.84 -6.72 -4.28
CA LEU A 174 19.12 -8.02 -4.88
C LEU A 174 20.17 -7.91 -6.00
N VAL A 175 20.07 -6.86 -6.83
CA VAL A 175 21.04 -6.60 -7.89
C VAL A 175 22.41 -6.23 -7.31
N SER A 176 22.47 -5.51 -6.18
CA SER A 176 23.74 -5.17 -5.54
C SER A 176 24.52 -6.36 -4.98
N LEU A 177 23.86 -7.51 -4.76
CA LEU A 177 24.55 -8.73 -4.33
C LEU A 177 25.36 -9.40 -5.45
N ILE A 178 25.05 -9.11 -6.73
CA ILE A 178 25.58 -9.87 -7.87
C ILE A 178 26.28 -8.95 -8.88
N ALA A 179 25.81 -7.71 -9.03
CA ALA A 179 26.20 -6.81 -10.10
C ALA A 179 27.12 -5.67 -9.61
N PRO A 180 27.99 -5.13 -10.48
CA PRO A 180 28.81 -3.96 -10.17
C PRO A 180 27.98 -2.70 -10.00
N PHE A 181 28.58 -1.70 -9.35
CA PHE A 181 27.97 -0.41 -9.01
C PHE A 181 27.19 0.26 -10.15
N TRP A 182 27.70 0.24 -11.39
CA TRP A 182 27.01 0.88 -12.53
C TRP A 182 25.65 0.27 -12.83
N ILE A 183 25.51 -1.06 -12.73
CA ILE A 183 24.24 -1.77 -12.95
C ILE A 183 23.30 -1.53 -11.77
N VAL A 184 23.82 -1.49 -10.55
CA VAL A 184 23.04 -1.14 -9.35
C VAL A 184 22.49 0.28 -9.47
N LEU A 185 23.31 1.24 -9.88
CA LEU A 185 22.90 2.63 -10.09
C LEU A 185 21.83 2.74 -11.19
N ALA A 186 22.02 2.06 -12.33
CA ALA A 186 21.02 2.03 -13.39
C ALA A 186 19.68 1.43 -12.92
N THR A 187 19.74 0.34 -12.13
CA THR A 187 18.57 -0.31 -11.54
C THR A 187 17.88 0.60 -10.52
N PHE A 188 18.66 1.31 -9.69
CA PHE A 188 18.14 2.29 -8.74
C PHE A 188 17.39 3.42 -9.45
N ILE A 189 18.02 4.06 -10.45
CA ILE A 189 17.38 5.12 -11.23
C ILE A 189 16.10 4.62 -11.89
N TYR A 190 16.13 3.43 -12.47
CA TYR A 190 14.96 2.81 -13.09
C TYR A 190 13.82 2.57 -12.10
N THR A 191 14.11 1.99 -10.94
CA THR A 191 13.09 1.65 -9.93
C THR A 191 12.50 2.91 -9.27
N VAL A 192 13.30 3.95 -9.03
CA VAL A 192 12.81 5.24 -8.56
C VAL A 192 11.89 5.90 -9.59
N ALA A 193 12.31 5.92 -10.87
CA ALA A 193 11.49 6.47 -11.95
C ALA A 193 10.17 5.69 -12.11
N ALA A 194 10.20 4.36 -12.00
CA ALA A 194 9.02 3.51 -12.05
C ALA A 194 8.07 3.82 -10.89
N ASN A 195 8.58 3.83 -9.66
CA ASN A 195 7.78 4.12 -8.48
C ASN A 195 7.17 5.55 -8.52
N GLY A 196 7.97 6.55 -8.91
CA GLY A 196 7.50 7.93 -9.09
C GLY A 196 6.40 8.04 -10.14
N PHE A 197 6.57 7.39 -11.31
CA PHE A 197 5.55 7.37 -12.36
C PHE A 197 4.27 6.64 -11.90
N PHE A 198 4.41 5.50 -11.21
CA PHE A 198 3.29 4.78 -10.63
C PHE A 198 2.51 5.67 -9.64
N LEU A 199 3.18 6.35 -8.73
CA LEU A 199 2.55 7.25 -7.76
C LEU A 199 1.84 8.41 -8.45
N LEU A 200 2.47 9.05 -9.44
CA LEU A 200 1.83 10.10 -10.24
C LEU A 200 0.52 9.62 -10.86
N ARG A 201 0.51 8.42 -11.45
CA ARG A 201 -0.66 7.88 -12.13
C ARG A 201 -1.75 7.44 -11.16
N SER A 202 -1.38 6.78 -10.07
CA SER A 202 -2.32 6.27 -9.06
C SER A 202 -2.95 7.39 -8.24
N LEU A 203 -2.16 8.38 -7.81
CA LEU A 203 -2.66 9.52 -7.02
C LEU A 203 -3.38 10.57 -7.88
N LYS A 204 -3.16 10.61 -9.21
CA LYS A 204 -3.87 11.55 -10.09
C LYS A 204 -5.39 11.43 -9.93
N TYR A 205 -5.93 10.22 -9.97
CA TYR A 205 -7.38 9.97 -9.85
C TYR A 205 -7.93 10.24 -8.46
N VAL A 206 -7.03 10.31 -7.48
CA VAL A 206 -7.36 10.62 -6.09
C VAL A 206 -7.40 12.14 -5.86
N VAL A 207 -6.45 12.87 -6.46
CA VAL A 207 -6.23 14.30 -6.22
C VAL A 207 -7.02 15.20 -7.20
N LEU A 208 -7.30 14.70 -8.40
CA LEU A 208 -8.13 15.39 -9.39
C LEU A 208 -9.51 14.71 -9.41
N PRO A 209 -10.57 15.35 -8.87
CA PRO A 209 -11.92 14.83 -9.02
C PRO A 209 -12.30 14.79 -10.51
N ASP A 210 -13.04 13.75 -10.90
CA ASP A 210 -13.58 13.63 -12.25
C ASP A 210 -14.48 14.83 -12.54
N THR A 211 -14.33 15.42 -13.72
CA THR A 211 -15.00 16.64 -14.21
C THR A 211 -16.54 16.56 -14.28
N THR A 212 -17.13 15.47 -13.82
CA THR A 212 -18.57 15.17 -13.89
C THR A 212 -19.38 15.73 -12.72
N THR A 213 -18.73 16.14 -11.62
CA THR A 213 -19.41 16.84 -10.52
C THR A 213 -19.25 18.34 -10.68
N THR A 214 -20.36 19.05 -10.47
CA THR A 214 -20.68 20.47 -10.75
C THR A 214 -19.74 21.57 -10.23
N ASN A 215 -18.59 21.21 -9.65
CA ASN A 215 -17.55 22.16 -9.24
C ASN A 215 -16.39 22.11 -10.24
N THR A 216 -16.43 22.97 -11.26
CA THR A 216 -15.28 23.26 -12.12
C THR A 216 -14.12 23.73 -11.24
N VAL A 217 -13.17 22.84 -10.93
CA VAL A 217 -11.97 23.21 -10.20
C VAL A 217 -11.27 24.33 -10.97
N ASN A 218 -11.04 25.47 -10.31
CA ASN A 218 -10.35 26.60 -10.92
C ASN A 218 -9.02 26.13 -11.55
N ILE A 219 -8.77 26.50 -12.80
CA ILE A 219 -7.55 26.17 -13.56
C ILE A 219 -6.26 26.34 -12.73
N PRO A 220 -6.06 27.44 -11.96
CA PRO A 220 -4.87 27.60 -11.12
C PRO A 220 -4.78 26.57 -9.97
N GLN A 221 -5.91 26.17 -9.37
CA GLN A 221 -5.92 25.14 -8.32
C GLN A 221 -5.53 23.77 -8.88
N ARG A 222 -5.99 23.45 -10.10
CA ARG A 222 -5.60 22.21 -10.80
C ARG A 222 -4.10 22.16 -11.08
N GLN A 223 -3.50 23.28 -11.51
CA GLN A 223 -2.05 23.36 -11.71
C GLN A 223 -1.27 23.14 -10.41
N ARG A 224 -1.67 23.78 -9.31
CA ARG A 224 -1.03 23.58 -7.99
C ARG A 224 -1.09 22.11 -7.53
N ARG A 225 -2.22 21.43 -7.75
CA ARG A 225 -2.38 19.99 -7.44
C ARG A 225 -1.45 19.11 -8.29
N ILE A 226 -1.27 19.44 -9.56
CA ILE A 226 -0.33 18.73 -10.44
C ILE A 226 1.12 18.96 -9.98
N HIS A 227 1.52 20.19 -9.66
CA HIS A 227 2.85 20.47 -9.12
C HIS A 227 3.11 19.73 -7.80
N PHE A 228 2.11 19.65 -6.93
CA PHE A 228 2.20 18.85 -5.71
C PHE A 228 2.44 17.37 -5.98
N LEU A 229 1.71 16.77 -6.94
CA LEU A 229 1.94 15.37 -7.35
C LEU A 229 3.36 15.16 -7.87
N PHE A 230 3.88 16.07 -8.70
CA PHE A 230 5.28 16.03 -9.17
C PHE A 230 6.29 16.13 -8.03
N LEU A 231 6.01 16.99 -7.04
CA LEU A 231 6.87 17.12 -5.87
C LEU A 231 6.87 15.84 -5.03
N VAL A 232 5.72 15.20 -4.81
CA VAL A 232 5.62 13.90 -4.13
C VAL A 232 6.41 12.83 -4.87
N ALA A 233 6.35 12.83 -6.21
CA ALA A 233 7.10 11.90 -7.04
C ALA A 233 8.62 12.15 -6.98
N ALA A 234 9.05 13.41 -6.98
CA ALA A 234 10.46 13.78 -6.83
C ALA A 234 11.01 13.39 -5.45
N LEU A 235 10.20 13.56 -4.40
CA LEU A 235 10.55 13.18 -3.03
C LEU A 235 10.78 11.67 -2.86
N GLN A 236 10.23 10.83 -3.76
CA GLN A 236 10.52 9.38 -3.77
C GLN A 236 12.00 9.09 -3.94
N PHE A 237 12.71 9.89 -4.75
CA PHE A 237 14.15 9.71 -4.93
C PHE A 237 14.88 9.83 -3.59
N VAL A 238 14.54 10.86 -2.81
CA VAL A 238 15.12 11.11 -1.50
C VAL A 238 14.80 9.95 -0.55
N PHE A 239 13.53 9.54 -0.46
CA PHE A 239 13.14 8.45 0.44
C PHE A 239 13.77 7.10 0.07
N MET A 240 13.78 6.73 -1.21
CA MET A 240 14.38 5.47 -1.65
C MET A 240 15.89 5.48 -1.48
N TYR A 241 16.55 6.63 -1.68
CA TYR A 241 17.98 6.78 -1.41
C TYR A 241 18.32 6.53 0.07
N PHE A 242 17.56 7.11 0.99
CA PHE A 242 17.75 6.89 2.43
C PHE A 242 17.43 5.46 2.89
N LEU A 243 16.67 4.68 2.12
CA LEU A 243 16.40 3.26 2.42
C LEU A 243 17.50 2.32 1.92
N ILE A 244 18.35 2.75 1.00
CA ILE A 244 19.44 1.91 0.46
C ILE A 244 20.76 2.16 1.19
N LYS A 245 20.93 3.38 1.71
CA LYS A 245 22.12 3.80 2.45
C LYS A 245 22.13 3.21 3.86
#